data_AF-A0A8H7KZU6-F1
#
_entry.id   AF-A0A8H7KZU6-F1
#
_cell.length_a   1.000
_cell.length_b   1.000
_cell.length_c   1.000
_cell.angle_alpha   90.00
_cell.angle_beta   90.00
_cell.angle_gamma   90.00
#
_symmetry.space_group_name_H-M   'P 1'
#
loop_
_entity.id
_entity.type
_entity.pdbx_description
1 polymer ?
#
loop_
_entity_poly.entity_id
_entity_poly.type
_entity_poly.pdbx_seq_one_letter_code
_entity_poly.pdbx_strand_id
1 'polypeptide(L)'
;MSICSLSYRPDYDEIDLPVFTCSARDYVRIKGQVQGDGDPSCFSNLDDTCIPALQEWCHSLTVSSRERAARNFLTHLKTFGSSVQTYVQGIGEITVEDRTLLREKWESTPAHADDDGSAYGGGWASSDDPYDMPGFAQLAGHGLLSMNKPALKVDAYGEPIGVTPQLTKDFKKVVNDSVVNLKTAFNSGLEEKCRVGAANPQCIGELFERVSGTLFALTPFLIMYCVALRRFGSFRRDFNVELVNPFTRNIASSWQQVFEGDLFAAFERAATHSINKLLKQVEDSAAGGLKDRVKSQAELCLEEARVALEKTLELVRVTMNNEQKEVSRCLAPHVQNQLTDTYLLALEERGPGSVARQKAVFRNSISEQKDEVFEDGADVILERLAAAAEAIGATLQGALADLAQKIEVNLSVLWEDVQDDPNQVRARQEAVVIISEILQQVHFWTEAAQQRAQTH
;
A
#
# COMPACT_ATOMS: atom_id res chain seq x y z
N MET A 1 -12.05 -21.87 -3.31
CA MET A 1 -11.17 -21.31 -4.36
C MET A 1 -11.43 -19.81 -4.35
N SER A 2 -10.40 -19.00 -4.17
CA SER A 2 -10.52 -17.55 -4.38
C SER A 2 -10.68 -17.29 -5.88
N ILE A 3 -11.39 -16.22 -6.27
CA ILE A 3 -11.46 -15.74 -7.66
C ILE A 3 -10.04 -15.63 -8.25
N CYS A 4 -9.06 -15.23 -7.44
CA CYS A 4 -7.64 -15.15 -7.83
C CYS A 4 -6.98 -16.52 -8.14
N SER A 5 -7.46 -17.62 -7.56
CA SER A 5 -6.84 -18.95 -7.67
C SER A 5 -7.27 -19.75 -8.90
N LEU A 6 -8.24 -19.25 -9.68
CA LEU A 6 -8.72 -19.91 -10.90
C LEU A 6 -7.89 -19.55 -12.14
N SER A 7 -7.02 -18.53 -12.06
CA SER A 7 -6.41 -17.91 -13.25
C SER A 7 -4.90 -18.13 -13.42
N TYR A 8 -4.21 -18.80 -12.49
CA TYR A 8 -2.76 -19.01 -12.61
C TYR A 8 -2.38 -20.46 -12.26
N ARG A 9 -2.28 -21.31 -13.29
CA ARG A 9 -1.42 -22.49 -13.23
C ARG A 9 -0.09 -22.10 -13.86
N PRO A 10 0.96 -21.83 -13.08
CA PRO A 10 2.30 -21.70 -13.66
C PRO A 10 2.64 -23.03 -14.35
N ASP A 11 3.16 -22.94 -15.56
CA ASP A 11 3.67 -24.09 -16.29
C ASP A 11 4.97 -24.53 -15.62
N TYR A 12 4.90 -25.58 -14.80
CA TYR A 12 6.05 -26.09 -14.06
C TYR A 12 7.06 -26.81 -14.96
N ASP A 13 6.65 -27.16 -16.19
CA ASP A 13 7.53 -27.85 -17.16
C ASP A 13 8.50 -26.89 -17.85
N GLU A 14 8.26 -25.56 -17.80
CA GLU A 14 9.18 -24.52 -18.30
C GLU A 14 10.22 -24.06 -17.24
N ILE A 15 10.10 -24.49 -15.99
CA ILE A 15 10.94 -24.02 -14.87
C ILE A 15 12.15 -24.94 -14.68
N ASP A 16 13.26 -24.65 -15.37
CA ASP A 16 14.54 -25.33 -15.17
C ASP A 16 15.29 -24.73 -13.96
N LEU A 17 15.07 -25.30 -12.77
CA LEU A 17 15.75 -24.88 -11.54
C LEU A 17 17.02 -25.71 -11.31
N PRO A 18 18.19 -25.08 -11.09
CA PRO A 18 19.41 -25.83 -10.78
C PRO A 18 19.26 -26.57 -9.45
N VAL A 19 19.63 -27.85 -9.45
CA VAL A 19 19.58 -28.72 -8.26
C VAL A 19 20.97 -28.80 -7.64
N PHE A 20 21.10 -28.36 -6.39
CA PHE A 20 22.34 -28.45 -5.61
C PHE A 20 22.19 -29.52 -4.52
N THR A 21 22.90 -30.65 -4.66
CA THR A 21 22.91 -31.71 -3.64
C THR A 21 23.85 -31.35 -2.50
N CYS A 22 23.38 -30.50 -1.58
CA CYS A 22 24.23 -29.88 -0.57
C CYS A 22 24.42 -30.74 0.70
N SER A 23 25.63 -30.74 1.26
CA SER A 23 25.90 -31.26 2.61
C SER A 23 26.24 -30.13 3.57
N ALA A 24 25.23 -29.61 4.26
CA ALA A 24 25.40 -28.53 5.23
C ALA A 24 26.31 -28.94 6.41
N ARG A 25 26.26 -30.22 6.82
CA ARG A 25 26.99 -30.71 7.99
C ARG A 25 28.50 -30.81 7.72
N ASP A 26 28.89 -31.33 6.56
CA ASP A 26 30.30 -31.38 6.20
C ASP A 26 30.84 -29.97 5.93
N TYR A 27 30.07 -29.05 5.36
CA TYR A 27 30.49 -27.65 5.19
C TYR A 27 30.82 -26.97 6.54
N VAL A 28 29.94 -27.12 7.53
CA VAL A 28 30.12 -26.56 8.88
C VAL A 28 31.35 -27.16 9.58
N ARG A 29 31.56 -28.48 9.43
CA ARG A 29 32.71 -29.19 10.00
C ARG A 29 34.02 -28.81 9.34
N ILE A 30 34.07 -28.72 8.01
CA ILE A 30 35.24 -28.27 7.25
C ILE A 30 35.59 -26.81 7.60
N LYS A 31 34.58 -25.95 7.78
CA LYS A 31 34.79 -24.54 8.20
C LYS A 31 35.11 -24.38 9.69
N GLY A 32 34.94 -25.42 10.52
CA GLY A 32 35.17 -25.36 11.96
C GLY A 32 34.24 -24.38 12.71
N GLN A 33 33.03 -24.13 12.19
CA GLN A 33 32.12 -23.12 12.77
C GLN A 33 31.54 -23.51 14.13
N VAL A 34 31.47 -24.81 14.44
CA VAL A 34 30.92 -25.33 15.71
C VAL A 34 31.94 -26.24 16.37
N GLN A 35 32.28 -25.95 17.63
CA GLN A 35 33.21 -26.74 18.41
C GLN A 35 32.51 -28.01 18.94
N GLY A 36 33.04 -29.19 18.60
CA GLY A 36 32.55 -30.49 19.11
C GLY A 36 31.71 -31.34 18.15
N ASP A 37 31.49 -30.93 16.90
CA ASP A 37 30.69 -31.72 15.93
C ASP A 37 31.50 -32.80 15.16
N GLY A 38 32.76 -33.02 15.54
CA GLY A 38 33.65 -34.04 14.97
C GLY A 38 34.16 -33.70 13.56
N ASP A 39 34.85 -34.67 12.94
CA ASP A 39 35.45 -34.51 11.60
C ASP A 39 34.40 -34.65 10.48
N PRO A 40 34.64 -34.06 9.29
CA PRO A 40 33.80 -34.24 8.10
C PRO A 40 33.63 -35.73 7.75
N SER A 41 32.41 -36.09 7.33
CA SER A 41 32.02 -37.50 7.17
C SER A 41 32.13 -38.01 5.74
N CYS A 42 31.83 -37.17 4.74
CA CYS A 42 31.78 -37.56 3.34
C CYS A 42 32.72 -36.71 2.47
N PHE A 43 32.77 -35.40 2.73
CA PHE A 43 33.56 -34.46 1.92
C PHE A 43 34.77 -33.93 2.69
N SER A 44 35.92 -33.82 2.01
CA SER A 44 37.13 -33.21 2.55
C SER A 44 37.37 -31.80 2.00
N ASN A 45 36.89 -31.51 0.80
CA ASN A 45 36.97 -30.18 0.20
C ASN A 45 35.65 -29.43 0.38
N LEU A 46 35.77 -28.11 0.42
CA LEU A 46 34.65 -27.21 0.65
C LEU A 46 33.73 -27.14 -0.58
N ASP A 47 34.29 -27.22 -1.78
CA ASP A 47 33.55 -27.16 -3.04
C ASP A 47 32.66 -28.41 -3.26
N ASP A 48 33.12 -29.56 -2.80
CA ASP A 48 32.39 -30.84 -2.91
C ASP A 48 31.10 -30.86 -2.08
N THR A 49 30.95 -29.92 -1.14
CA THR A 49 29.71 -29.77 -0.34
C THR A 49 28.56 -29.11 -1.11
N CYS A 50 28.83 -28.56 -2.30
CA CYS A 50 27.92 -27.75 -3.13
C CYS A 50 27.33 -26.49 -2.47
N ILE A 51 27.64 -26.21 -1.19
CA ILE A 51 27.21 -25.01 -0.48
C ILE A 51 27.78 -23.72 -1.11
N PRO A 52 29.06 -23.65 -1.54
CA PRO A 52 29.57 -22.47 -2.24
C PRO A 52 28.83 -22.16 -3.55
N ALA A 53 28.56 -23.19 -4.36
CA ALA A 53 27.82 -23.06 -5.61
C ALA A 53 26.38 -22.59 -5.35
N LEU A 54 25.74 -23.10 -4.29
CA LEU A 54 24.43 -22.62 -3.84
C LEU A 54 24.49 -21.15 -3.40
N GLN A 55 25.51 -20.74 -2.64
CA GLN A 55 25.69 -19.34 -2.23
C GLN A 55 25.88 -18.43 -3.44
N GLU A 56 26.70 -18.82 -4.41
CA GLU A 56 26.92 -18.07 -5.65
C GLU A 56 25.62 -17.92 -6.45
N TRP A 57 24.84 -19.00 -6.57
CA TRP A 57 23.53 -18.94 -7.21
C TRP A 57 22.54 -18.04 -6.46
N CYS A 58 22.47 -18.12 -5.13
CA CYS A 58 21.68 -17.18 -4.34
C CYS A 58 22.13 -15.73 -4.56
N HIS A 59 23.44 -15.48 -4.64
CA HIS A 59 23.96 -14.16 -4.95
C HIS A 59 23.56 -13.71 -6.36
N SER A 60 23.64 -14.56 -7.38
CA SER A 60 23.27 -14.24 -8.77
C SER A 60 21.79 -13.88 -8.90
N LEU A 61 20.90 -14.61 -8.22
CA LEU A 61 19.46 -14.29 -8.16
C LEU A 61 19.18 -12.89 -7.62
N THR A 62 19.98 -12.43 -6.66
CA THR A 62 19.82 -11.10 -6.05
C THR A 62 20.45 -9.97 -6.84
N VAL A 63 21.28 -10.24 -7.86
CA VAL A 63 22.01 -9.20 -8.61
C VAL A 63 21.06 -8.16 -9.18
N SER A 64 20.02 -8.59 -9.90
CA SER A 64 19.05 -7.68 -10.53
C SER A 64 18.34 -6.78 -9.51
N SER A 65 17.94 -7.34 -8.36
CA SER A 65 17.29 -6.59 -7.27
C SER A 65 18.27 -5.61 -6.61
N ARG A 66 19.51 -6.04 -6.34
CA ARG A 66 20.56 -5.22 -5.74
C ARG A 66 20.99 -4.09 -6.67
N GLU A 67 21.11 -4.35 -7.97
CA GLU A 67 21.40 -3.33 -8.98
C GLU A 67 20.30 -2.28 -9.03
N ARG A 68 19.03 -2.69 -9.03
CA ARG A 68 17.90 -1.76 -8.97
C ARG A 68 17.96 -0.89 -7.70
N ALA A 69 18.18 -1.51 -6.54
CA ALA A 69 18.30 -0.79 -5.28
C ALA A 69 19.47 0.21 -5.28
N ALA A 70 20.64 -0.19 -5.81
CA ALA A 70 21.81 0.67 -5.93
C ALA A 70 21.57 1.84 -6.89
N ARG A 71 20.94 1.61 -8.05
CA ARG A 71 20.56 2.67 -9.00
C ARG A 71 19.61 3.67 -8.35
N ASN A 72 18.58 3.20 -7.65
CA ASN A 72 17.63 4.05 -6.94
C ASN A 72 18.34 4.89 -5.86
N PHE A 73 19.26 4.29 -5.11
CA PHE A 73 20.06 5.02 -4.11
C PHE A 73 20.93 6.10 -4.76
N LEU A 74 21.61 5.82 -5.86
CA LEU A 74 22.42 6.80 -6.58
C LEU A 74 21.57 7.94 -7.14
N THR A 75 20.39 7.64 -7.68
CA THR A 75 19.43 8.67 -8.12
C THR A 75 19.01 9.56 -6.94
N HIS A 76 18.63 8.98 -5.81
CA HIS A 76 18.25 9.75 -4.62
C HIS A 76 19.40 10.60 -4.09
N LEU A 77 20.63 10.05 -4.05
CA LEU A 77 21.81 10.77 -3.60
C LEU A 77 22.15 11.94 -4.54
N LYS A 78 21.99 11.74 -5.86
CA LYS A 78 22.14 12.81 -6.85
C LYS A 78 21.11 13.91 -6.65
N THR A 79 19.83 13.55 -6.53
CA THR A 79 18.75 14.53 -6.32
C THR A 79 18.95 15.30 -5.02
N PHE A 80 19.30 14.62 -3.94
CA PHE A 80 19.62 15.25 -2.66
C PHE A 80 20.81 16.21 -2.77
N GLY A 81 21.93 15.75 -3.33
CA GLY A 81 23.12 16.59 -3.52
C GLY A 81 22.82 17.83 -4.36
N SER A 82 22.10 17.67 -5.48
CA SER A 82 21.68 18.80 -6.32
C SER A 82 20.76 19.77 -5.58
N SER A 83 19.84 19.26 -4.75
CA SER A 83 18.96 20.09 -3.92
C SER A 83 19.76 20.91 -2.91
N VAL A 84 20.69 20.29 -2.18
CA VAL A 84 21.54 21.01 -1.21
C VAL A 84 22.48 21.99 -1.91
N GLN A 85 23.07 21.62 -3.04
CA GLN A 85 23.90 22.55 -3.81
C GLN A 85 23.12 23.79 -4.26
N THR A 86 21.89 23.60 -4.76
CA THR A 86 20.98 24.68 -5.18
C THR A 86 20.53 25.55 -4.01
N TYR A 87 20.32 24.95 -2.83
CA TYR A 87 20.02 25.67 -1.59
C TYR A 87 21.18 26.61 -1.21
N VAL A 88 22.41 26.08 -1.23
CA VAL A 88 23.58 26.75 -0.68
C VAL A 88 24.21 27.77 -1.64
N GLN A 89 24.17 27.53 -2.96
CA GLN A 89 24.81 28.42 -3.94
C GLN A 89 24.01 29.69 -4.28
N GLY A 90 22.68 29.68 -4.18
CA GLY A 90 21.84 30.72 -4.80
C GLY A 90 21.57 32.00 -3.99
N ILE A 91 22.27 32.23 -2.88
CA ILE A 91 21.81 33.22 -1.89
C ILE A 91 22.31 34.66 -2.18
N GLY A 92 23.33 34.84 -3.04
CA GLY A 92 23.99 36.14 -3.22
C GLY A 92 23.28 37.17 -4.11
N GLU A 93 22.39 36.78 -5.03
CA GLU A 93 21.92 37.67 -6.10
C GLU A 93 20.47 38.20 -5.95
N ILE A 94 19.78 37.88 -4.85
CA ILE A 94 18.34 38.16 -4.70
C ILE A 94 18.14 39.33 -3.73
N THR A 95 17.32 40.30 -4.13
CA THR A 95 16.92 41.40 -3.24
C THR A 95 16.06 40.87 -2.08
N VAL A 96 16.22 41.42 -0.89
CA VAL A 96 15.43 41.04 0.30
C VAL A 96 13.92 41.27 0.03
N GLU A 97 13.61 42.29 -0.77
CA GLU A 97 12.24 42.68 -1.15
C GLU A 97 11.55 41.58 -1.99
N ASP A 98 12.22 41.05 -3.01
CA ASP A 98 11.66 39.97 -3.85
C ASP A 98 11.39 38.68 -3.05
N ARG A 99 12.22 38.38 -2.04
CA ARG A 99 12.03 37.23 -1.14
C ARG A 99 10.82 37.42 -0.24
N THR A 100 10.64 38.62 0.33
CA THR A 100 9.49 38.91 1.20
C THR A 100 8.17 38.81 0.45
N LEU A 101 8.12 39.21 -0.82
CA LEU A 101 6.92 39.10 -1.66
C LEU A 101 6.53 37.64 -1.95
N LEU A 102 7.52 36.77 -2.20
CA LEU A 102 7.25 35.34 -2.34
C LEU A 102 6.82 34.70 -1.02
N ARG A 103 7.47 35.07 0.10
CA ARG A 103 7.10 34.58 1.43
C ARG A 103 5.68 34.97 1.80
N GLU A 104 5.29 36.21 1.56
CA GLU A 104 3.93 36.70 1.87
C GLU A 104 2.88 35.91 1.09
N LYS A 105 3.15 35.60 -0.18
CA LYS A 105 2.20 34.94 -1.06
C LYS A 105 2.13 33.41 -0.93
N TRP A 106 3.26 32.74 -0.68
CA TRP A 106 3.38 31.28 -0.85
C TRP A 106 3.71 30.50 0.42
N GLU A 107 4.28 31.12 1.44
CA GLU A 107 4.56 30.43 2.71
C GLU A 107 3.26 30.19 3.48
N SER A 108 2.96 28.92 3.74
CA SER A 108 1.83 28.51 4.56
C SER A 108 2.18 28.67 6.04
N THR A 109 1.20 29.09 6.84
CA THR A 109 1.32 28.90 8.29
C THR A 109 0.98 27.44 8.59
N PRO A 110 1.81 26.70 9.37
CA PRO A 110 1.50 25.32 9.71
C PRO A 110 0.14 25.25 10.42
N ALA A 111 -0.83 24.64 9.75
CA ALA A 111 -2.08 24.26 10.38
C ALA A 111 -1.77 23.04 11.27
N HIS A 112 -1.59 23.27 12.56
CA HIS A 112 -1.63 22.17 13.51
C HIS A 112 -3.05 21.61 13.46
N ALA A 113 -3.16 20.32 13.13
CA ALA A 113 -4.37 19.54 13.37
C ALA A 113 -4.79 19.81 14.82
N ASP A 114 -6.05 20.15 15.03
CA ASP A 114 -6.62 20.21 16.36
C ASP A 114 -6.29 18.88 17.06
N ASP A 115 -5.38 18.94 18.04
CA ASP A 115 -5.25 17.94 19.08
C ASP A 115 -6.56 18.04 19.88
N ASP A 116 -7.62 17.42 19.34
CA ASP A 116 -8.80 17.09 20.11
C ASP A 116 -8.29 16.15 21.19
N GLY A 117 -8.07 16.74 22.37
CA GLY A 117 -7.66 16.05 23.59
C GLY A 117 -8.69 15.00 23.95
N SER A 118 -8.59 13.85 23.30
CA SER A 118 -9.25 12.63 23.72
C SER A 118 -8.64 12.24 25.04
N ALA A 119 -9.34 12.64 26.10
CA ALA A 119 -9.17 12.16 27.45
C ALA A 119 -9.40 10.65 27.49
N TYR A 120 -8.41 9.86 27.07
CA TYR A 120 -8.27 8.47 27.52
C TYR A 120 -7.74 8.50 28.95
N GLY A 121 -8.69 8.68 29.87
CA GLY A 121 -8.45 8.48 31.29
C GLY A 121 -8.18 7.02 31.62
N GLY A 122 -7.17 6.81 32.48
CA GLY A 122 -7.35 5.93 33.64
C GLY A 122 -6.81 4.51 33.55
N GLY A 123 -5.57 4.34 34.03
CA GLY A 123 -5.01 3.08 34.51
C GLY A 123 -3.49 3.22 34.49
N TRP A 124 -2.76 3.35 35.59
CA TRP A 124 -2.88 2.70 36.88
C TRP A 124 -2.29 3.66 37.94
N ALA A 125 -3.11 4.14 38.87
CA ALA A 125 -2.64 4.78 40.09
C ALA A 125 -2.73 3.75 41.21
N SER A 126 -1.57 3.26 41.65
CA SER A 126 -1.42 2.69 42.99
C SER A 126 -0.34 3.53 43.66
N SER A 127 -0.76 4.49 44.47
CA SER A 127 0.13 5.35 45.25
C SER A 127 -0.37 5.40 46.69
N ASP A 128 0.27 4.61 47.56
CA ASP A 128 0.47 5.00 48.96
C ASP A 128 1.86 5.64 49.02
N ASP A 129 1.95 6.95 48.80
CA ASP A 129 3.14 7.73 49.17
C ASP A 129 2.72 9.03 49.89
N PRO A 130 3.02 9.21 51.20
CA PRO A 130 2.52 10.32 52.02
C PRO A 130 3.20 11.68 51.83
N TYR A 131 4.03 11.88 50.81
CA TYR A 131 4.82 13.12 50.63
C TYR A 131 4.33 14.06 49.51
N ASP A 132 3.15 13.84 48.93
CA ASP A 132 2.63 14.73 47.88
C ASP A 132 2.01 16.00 48.49
N MET A 133 2.78 17.09 48.52
CA MET A 133 2.34 18.40 48.98
C MET A 133 1.46 19.10 47.91
N PRO A 134 0.21 19.49 48.23
CA PRO A 134 -0.68 20.12 47.27
C PRO A 134 -0.29 21.60 47.12
N GLY A 135 0.27 21.97 45.96
CA GLY A 135 0.42 23.39 45.62
C GLY A 135 1.48 23.73 44.57
N PHE A 136 2.43 22.84 44.26
CA PHE A 136 3.49 23.17 43.31
C PHE A 136 3.16 22.77 41.85
N ALA A 137 2.41 21.68 41.65
CA ALA A 137 1.99 21.24 40.31
C ALA A 137 0.98 22.17 39.63
N GLN A 138 0.23 22.97 40.40
CA GLN A 138 -0.77 23.90 39.84
C GLN A 138 -0.16 25.25 39.40
N LEU A 139 1.08 25.54 39.79
CA LEU A 139 1.80 26.76 39.41
C LEU A 139 2.73 26.60 38.20
N ALA A 140 3.06 25.36 37.81
CA ALA A 140 3.96 25.08 36.69
C ALA A 140 3.26 24.61 35.40
N GLY A 141 1.93 24.52 35.38
CA GLY A 141 1.23 23.66 34.43
C GLY A 141 0.47 24.31 33.25
N HIS A 142 0.17 25.61 33.21
CA HIS A 142 -0.91 26.02 32.29
C HIS A 142 -0.92 27.44 31.68
N GLY A 143 0.18 28.20 31.64
CA GLY A 143 0.07 29.55 31.04
C GLY A 143 1.31 30.30 30.59
N LEU A 144 2.52 29.81 30.81
CA LEU A 144 3.73 30.64 30.60
C LEU A 144 4.58 30.32 29.36
N LEU A 145 4.19 29.33 28.53
CA LEU A 145 4.91 29.01 27.28
C LEU A 145 4.01 28.94 26.03
N SER A 146 2.73 29.35 26.09
CA SER A 146 1.82 29.34 24.93
C SER A 146 1.50 30.74 24.37
N MET A 147 2.38 31.73 24.58
CA MET A 147 2.23 33.07 24.01
C MET A 147 3.32 33.35 22.98
N ASN A 148 3.19 32.76 21.79
CA ASN A 148 3.45 33.41 20.49
C ASN A 148 3.15 32.41 19.35
N LYS A 149 1.88 32.05 19.15
CA LYS A 149 1.49 31.22 17.99
C LYS A 149 1.16 32.16 16.83
N PRO A 150 1.89 32.12 15.70
CA PRO A 150 1.58 32.97 14.56
C PRO A 150 0.17 32.60 14.04
N ALA A 151 -0.66 33.61 13.81
CA ALA A 151 -2.00 33.41 13.26
C ALA A 151 -1.89 32.79 11.85
N LEU A 152 -2.81 31.87 11.54
CA LEU A 152 -2.94 31.30 10.19
C LEU A 152 -3.07 32.44 9.17
N LYS A 153 -2.20 32.49 8.17
CA LYS A 153 -2.39 33.37 7.02
C LYS A 153 -3.67 32.96 6.30
N VAL A 154 -4.69 33.80 6.40
CA VAL A 154 -5.99 33.59 5.76
C VAL A 154 -6.26 34.70 4.75
N ASP A 155 -6.95 34.36 3.67
CA ASP A 155 -7.38 35.33 2.67
C ASP A 155 -8.54 36.20 3.17
N ALA A 156 -9.00 37.13 2.32
CA ALA A 156 -10.14 37.99 2.62
C ALA A 156 -11.46 37.23 2.88
N TYR A 157 -11.50 35.92 2.58
CA TYR A 157 -12.64 35.03 2.77
C TYR A 157 -12.44 34.03 3.92
N GLY A 158 -11.29 34.07 4.61
CA GLY A 158 -10.96 33.16 5.72
C GLY A 158 -10.37 31.81 5.30
N GLU A 159 -10.02 31.59 4.03
CA GLU A 159 -9.34 30.37 3.57
C GLU A 159 -7.82 30.46 3.82
N PRO A 160 -7.17 29.38 4.30
CA PRO A 160 -5.72 29.37 4.52
C PRO A 160 -4.95 29.58 3.22
N ILE A 161 -4.01 30.55 3.23
CA ILE A 161 -3.14 30.90 2.10
C ILE A 161 -1.81 30.16 2.23
N GLY A 162 -1.32 29.64 1.10
CA GLY A 162 0.03 29.10 0.96
C GLY A 162 0.05 27.89 0.03
N VAL A 163 1.26 27.36 -0.22
CA VAL A 163 1.46 26.20 -1.09
C VAL A 163 0.72 24.97 -0.56
N THR A 164 0.87 24.64 0.72
CA THR A 164 0.26 23.44 1.33
C THR A 164 -1.28 23.48 1.29
N PRO A 165 -1.98 24.54 1.73
CA PRO A 165 -3.44 24.60 1.65
C PRO A 165 -3.97 24.52 0.21
N GLN A 166 -3.34 25.23 -0.72
CA GLN A 166 -3.74 25.26 -2.14
C GLN A 166 -3.61 23.86 -2.76
N LEU A 167 -2.45 23.20 -2.58
CA LEU A 167 -2.23 21.84 -3.08
C LEU A 167 -3.12 20.83 -2.38
N THR A 168 -3.33 20.94 -1.07
CA THR A 168 -4.21 20.02 -0.34
C THR A 168 -5.66 20.09 -0.85
N LYS A 169 -6.14 21.29 -1.19
CA LYS A 169 -7.46 21.49 -1.82
C LYS A 169 -7.53 20.85 -3.21
N ASP A 170 -6.54 21.10 -4.06
CA ASP A 170 -6.47 20.54 -5.42
C ASP A 170 -6.31 19.01 -5.37
N PHE A 171 -5.47 18.48 -4.47
CA PHE A 171 -5.29 17.04 -4.26
C PHE A 171 -6.53 16.36 -3.69
N LYS A 172 -7.26 16.99 -2.78
CA LYS A 172 -8.54 16.44 -2.30
C LYS A 172 -9.53 16.24 -3.44
N LYS A 173 -9.58 17.17 -4.40
CA LYS A 173 -10.38 16.99 -5.61
C LYS A 173 -9.89 15.81 -6.46
N VAL A 174 -8.57 15.70 -6.68
CA VAL A 174 -7.98 14.58 -7.44
C VAL A 174 -8.27 13.23 -6.78
N VAL A 175 -8.21 13.15 -5.45
CA VAL A 175 -8.54 11.93 -4.69
C VAL A 175 -10.02 11.60 -4.82
N ASN A 176 -10.91 12.57 -4.63
CA ASN A 176 -12.35 12.36 -4.76
C ASN A 176 -12.72 11.87 -6.18
N ASP A 177 -12.17 12.49 -7.21
CA ASP A 177 -12.36 12.08 -8.60
C ASP A 177 -11.83 10.64 -8.82
N SER A 178 -10.70 10.27 -8.20
CA SER A 178 -10.15 8.92 -8.25
C SER A 178 -11.07 7.90 -7.56
N VAL A 179 -11.62 8.21 -6.39
CA VAL A 179 -12.56 7.32 -5.66
C VAL A 179 -13.84 7.12 -6.47
N VAL A 180 -14.37 8.19 -7.06
CA VAL A 180 -15.55 8.12 -7.95
C VAL A 180 -15.26 7.26 -9.18
N ASN A 181 -14.09 7.43 -9.80
CA ASN A 181 -13.68 6.62 -10.95
C ASN A 181 -13.54 5.14 -10.58
N LEU A 182 -12.92 4.82 -9.42
CA LEU A 182 -12.82 3.46 -8.91
C LEU A 182 -14.21 2.84 -8.69
N LYS A 183 -15.09 3.54 -7.99
CA LYS A 183 -16.47 3.09 -7.76
C LYS A 183 -17.22 2.88 -9.07
N THR A 184 -17.05 3.77 -10.04
CA THR A 184 -17.69 3.64 -11.36
C THR A 184 -17.14 2.44 -12.12
N ALA A 185 -15.82 2.21 -12.09
CA ALA A 185 -15.18 1.05 -12.71
C ALA A 185 -15.66 -0.27 -12.10
N PHE A 186 -15.81 -0.31 -10.77
CA PHE A 186 -16.35 -1.48 -10.06
C PHE A 186 -17.81 -1.75 -10.42
N ASN A 187 -18.69 -0.73 -10.35
CA ASN A 187 -20.11 -0.91 -10.66
C ASN A 187 -20.34 -1.26 -12.14
N SER A 188 -19.78 -0.48 -13.07
CA SER A 188 -19.97 -0.73 -14.52
C SER A 188 -19.36 -2.05 -15.00
N GLY A 189 -18.28 -2.51 -14.37
CA GLY A 189 -17.61 -3.76 -14.72
C GLY A 189 -18.25 -5.00 -14.10
N LEU A 190 -18.82 -4.89 -12.89
CA LEU A 190 -19.23 -6.07 -12.10
C LEU A 190 -20.72 -6.15 -11.82
N GLU A 191 -21.47 -5.05 -11.73
CA GLU A 191 -22.87 -5.06 -11.26
C GLU A 191 -23.76 -5.99 -12.11
N GLU A 192 -23.71 -5.82 -13.44
CA GLU A 192 -24.51 -6.65 -14.35
C GLU A 192 -24.10 -8.14 -14.29
N LYS A 193 -22.80 -8.42 -14.15
CA LYS A 193 -22.30 -9.80 -14.10
C LYS A 193 -22.58 -10.47 -12.77
N CYS A 194 -22.57 -9.71 -11.68
CA CYS A 194 -23.01 -10.16 -10.38
C CYS A 194 -24.52 -10.47 -10.38
N ARG A 195 -25.36 -9.61 -10.97
CA ARG A 195 -26.80 -9.86 -11.11
C ARG A 195 -27.10 -11.08 -11.99
N VAL A 196 -26.48 -11.19 -13.16
CA VAL A 196 -26.62 -12.36 -14.04
C VAL A 196 -26.06 -13.63 -13.39
N GLY A 197 -24.99 -13.50 -12.59
CA GLY A 197 -24.42 -14.58 -11.79
C GLY A 197 -25.35 -15.08 -10.69
N ALA A 198 -26.03 -14.17 -10.01
CA ALA A 198 -27.02 -14.47 -8.98
C ALA A 198 -28.28 -15.14 -9.57
N ALA A 199 -28.75 -14.64 -10.72
CA ALA A 199 -29.94 -15.18 -11.39
C ALA A 199 -29.70 -16.51 -12.16
N ASN A 200 -28.44 -16.98 -12.31
CA ASN A 200 -28.15 -18.15 -13.14
C ASN A 200 -28.60 -19.47 -12.46
N PRO A 201 -29.58 -20.21 -13.03
CA PRO A 201 -30.06 -21.49 -12.47
C PRO A 201 -29.01 -22.61 -12.46
N GLN A 202 -27.97 -22.50 -13.28
CA GLN A 202 -26.87 -23.49 -13.38
C GLN A 202 -26.00 -23.51 -12.13
N CYS A 203 -25.99 -22.44 -11.33
CA CYS A 203 -25.21 -22.36 -10.10
C CYS A 203 -25.61 -23.42 -9.06
N ILE A 204 -26.81 -23.98 -9.15
CA ILE A 204 -27.39 -24.83 -8.10
C ILE A 204 -27.65 -26.26 -8.59
N GLY A 205 -28.15 -26.40 -9.82
CA GLY A 205 -28.50 -27.71 -10.40
C GLY A 205 -27.31 -28.65 -10.58
N GLU A 206 -26.20 -28.18 -11.18
CA GLU A 206 -24.99 -28.99 -11.38
C GLU A 206 -24.19 -29.18 -10.08
N LEU A 207 -24.30 -28.22 -9.16
CA LEU A 207 -23.54 -28.23 -7.92
C LEU A 207 -24.08 -29.26 -6.92
N PHE A 208 -25.40 -29.37 -6.80
CA PHE A 208 -26.01 -30.38 -5.93
C PHE A 208 -25.70 -31.80 -6.41
N GLU A 209 -25.68 -32.05 -7.73
CA GLU A 209 -25.21 -33.32 -8.30
C GLU A 209 -23.73 -33.58 -7.99
N ARG A 210 -22.89 -32.54 -7.92
CA ARG A 210 -21.48 -32.66 -7.55
C ARG A 210 -21.27 -32.92 -6.06
N VAL A 211 -21.95 -32.18 -5.18
CA VAL A 211 -21.89 -32.31 -3.71
C VAL A 211 -22.55 -33.63 -3.26
N SER A 212 -23.67 -34.01 -3.89
CA SER A 212 -24.39 -35.25 -3.59
C SER A 212 -23.83 -36.48 -4.30
N GLY A 213 -23.17 -36.34 -5.45
CA GLY A 213 -22.61 -37.46 -6.21
C GLY A 213 -21.21 -37.87 -5.76
N THR A 214 -20.35 -36.93 -5.35
CA THR A 214 -18.94 -37.25 -4.98
C THR A 214 -18.76 -37.76 -3.54
N LEU A 215 -19.78 -37.67 -2.69
CA LEU A 215 -19.70 -38.10 -1.29
C LEU A 215 -20.27 -39.51 -1.00
N PHE A 216 -20.82 -40.25 -1.97
CA PHE A 216 -21.80 -41.31 -1.62
C PHE A 216 -21.49 -42.74 -2.10
N ALA A 217 -20.22 -43.17 -2.11
CA ALA A 217 -19.90 -44.57 -2.41
C ALA A 217 -19.81 -45.50 -1.17
N LEU A 218 -19.58 -45.01 0.07
CA LEU A 218 -19.35 -45.88 1.25
C LEU A 218 -19.83 -45.30 2.61
N THR A 219 -20.00 -46.16 3.62
CA THR A 219 -20.45 -45.85 5.00
C THR A 219 -19.67 -44.79 5.80
N PRO A 220 -18.33 -44.60 5.63
CA PRO A 220 -17.58 -43.53 6.33
C PRO A 220 -18.08 -42.12 5.98
N PHE A 221 -18.67 -41.96 4.81
CA PHE A 221 -19.07 -40.66 4.28
C PHE A 221 -20.33 -40.08 4.95
N LEU A 222 -21.18 -40.93 5.55
CA LEU A 222 -22.33 -40.46 6.32
C LEU A 222 -21.89 -39.70 7.59
N ILE A 223 -20.92 -40.25 8.33
CA ILE A 223 -20.39 -39.61 9.53
C ILE A 223 -19.75 -38.27 9.15
N MET A 224 -19.04 -38.23 8.03
CA MET A 224 -18.43 -37.00 7.50
C MET A 224 -19.48 -35.95 7.12
N TYR A 225 -20.58 -36.34 6.47
CA TYR A 225 -21.68 -35.45 6.13
C TYR A 225 -22.35 -34.87 7.38
N CYS A 226 -22.66 -35.68 8.38
CA CYS A 226 -23.22 -35.21 9.66
C CYS A 226 -22.25 -34.27 10.40
N VAL A 227 -20.94 -34.52 10.33
CA VAL A 227 -19.92 -33.62 10.88
C VAL A 227 -19.86 -32.30 10.11
N ALA A 228 -19.99 -32.33 8.78
CA ALA A 228 -20.05 -31.13 7.95
C ALA A 228 -21.28 -30.27 8.28
N LEU A 229 -22.46 -30.87 8.45
CA LEU A 229 -23.67 -30.15 8.87
C LEU A 229 -23.51 -29.51 10.25
N ARG A 230 -22.92 -30.22 11.23
CA ARG A 230 -22.65 -29.68 12.58
C ARG A 230 -21.63 -28.53 12.59
N ARG A 231 -20.81 -28.44 11.54
CA ARG A 231 -19.82 -27.37 11.33
C ARG A 231 -20.29 -26.37 10.28
N PHE A 232 -21.60 -26.30 10.00
CA PHE A 232 -22.19 -25.36 9.06
C PHE A 232 -21.49 -25.38 7.68
N GLY A 233 -21.23 -26.58 7.16
CA GLY A 233 -20.58 -26.80 5.87
C GLY A 233 -19.06 -26.71 5.88
N SER A 234 -18.40 -26.21 6.94
CA SER A 234 -16.95 -26.04 6.99
C SER A 234 -16.23 -27.28 7.54
N PHE A 235 -16.09 -28.33 6.70
CA PHE A 235 -15.38 -29.55 7.09
C PHE A 235 -14.73 -30.28 5.91
N ARG A 236 -13.37 -30.31 5.88
CA ARG A 236 -12.51 -30.88 4.82
C ARG A 236 -12.75 -30.28 3.42
N ARG A 237 -13.98 -30.37 2.93
CA ARG A 237 -14.50 -29.77 1.71
C ARG A 237 -15.60 -28.79 2.13
N ASP A 238 -15.32 -27.50 2.01
CA ASP A 238 -16.22 -26.45 2.49
C ASP A 238 -17.41 -26.29 1.52
N PHE A 239 -18.60 -26.65 2.00
CA PHE A 239 -19.83 -26.58 1.18
C PHE A 239 -20.17 -25.15 0.78
N ASN A 240 -19.87 -24.16 1.62
CA ASN A 240 -20.17 -22.76 1.33
C ASN A 240 -19.28 -22.24 0.20
N VAL A 241 -18.02 -22.67 0.17
CA VAL A 241 -17.12 -22.38 -0.98
C VAL A 241 -17.62 -23.07 -2.24
N GLU A 242 -18.12 -24.30 -2.15
CA GLU A 242 -18.68 -24.99 -3.33
C GLU A 242 -19.92 -24.27 -3.86
N LEU A 243 -20.81 -23.83 -2.98
CA LEU A 243 -22.03 -23.08 -3.32
C LEU A 243 -21.72 -21.77 -4.05
N VAL A 244 -20.62 -21.11 -3.68
CA VAL A 244 -20.19 -19.84 -4.26
C VAL A 244 -19.35 -20.03 -5.55
N ASN A 245 -18.80 -21.22 -5.81
CA ASN A 245 -17.91 -21.45 -6.96
C ASN A 245 -18.54 -21.12 -8.34
N PRO A 246 -19.80 -21.46 -8.63
CA PRO A 246 -20.41 -21.13 -9.92
C PRO A 246 -20.60 -19.63 -10.12
N PHE A 247 -21.03 -18.94 -9.06
CA PHE A 247 -21.15 -17.48 -9.03
C PHE A 247 -19.79 -16.82 -9.29
N THR A 248 -18.76 -17.22 -8.53
CA THR A 248 -17.40 -16.68 -8.67
C THR A 248 -16.77 -16.94 -10.04
N ARG A 249 -17.07 -18.09 -10.66
CA ARG A 249 -16.63 -18.39 -12.04
C ARG A 249 -17.30 -17.51 -13.08
N ASN A 250 -18.58 -17.16 -12.89
CA ASN A 250 -19.30 -16.29 -13.81
C ASN A 250 -18.68 -14.88 -13.83
N ILE A 251 -18.33 -14.36 -12.65
CA ILE A 251 -17.76 -13.02 -12.52
C ILE A 251 -16.24 -12.98 -12.75
N ALA A 252 -15.54 -14.12 -12.83
CA ALA A 252 -14.08 -14.17 -12.86
C ALA A 252 -13.43 -13.37 -14.00
N SER A 253 -14.01 -13.41 -15.20
CA SER A 253 -13.45 -12.70 -16.37
C SER A 253 -13.61 -11.18 -16.22
N SER A 254 -14.79 -10.71 -15.81
CA SER A 254 -15.04 -9.28 -15.58
C SER A 254 -14.29 -8.76 -14.35
N TRP A 255 -14.13 -9.58 -13.32
CA TRP A 255 -13.26 -9.31 -12.19
C TRP A 255 -11.83 -9.06 -12.65
N GLN A 256 -11.26 -9.96 -13.46
CA GLN A 256 -9.92 -9.80 -14.00
C GLN A 256 -9.80 -8.52 -14.85
N GLN A 257 -10.75 -8.25 -15.75
CA GLN A 257 -10.73 -7.05 -16.59
C GLN A 257 -10.69 -5.74 -15.79
N VAL A 258 -11.44 -5.66 -14.68
CA VAL A 258 -11.46 -4.47 -13.82
C VAL A 258 -10.12 -4.26 -13.12
N PHE A 259 -9.49 -5.33 -12.63
CA PHE A 259 -8.25 -5.24 -11.86
C PHE A 259 -6.96 -5.28 -12.70
N GLU A 260 -7.02 -5.71 -13.96
CA GLU A 260 -5.92 -5.57 -14.92
C GLU A 260 -5.86 -4.18 -15.57
N GLY A 261 -6.94 -3.40 -15.48
CA GLY A 261 -6.96 -2.03 -15.96
C GLY A 261 -6.02 -1.10 -15.18
N ASP A 262 -5.50 -0.08 -15.85
CA ASP A 262 -4.74 0.98 -15.19
C ASP A 262 -5.69 1.96 -14.47
N LEU A 263 -6.11 1.56 -13.27
CA LEU A 263 -7.06 2.30 -12.44
C LEU A 263 -6.51 3.66 -11.94
N PHE A 264 -5.19 3.88 -12.04
CA PHE A 264 -4.53 5.04 -11.42
C PHE A 264 -3.81 5.98 -12.40
N ALA A 265 -3.68 5.64 -13.69
CA ALA A 265 -3.10 6.56 -14.68
C ALA A 265 -3.82 7.91 -14.77
N ALA A 266 -5.13 7.97 -14.54
CA ALA A 266 -5.88 9.22 -14.50
C ALA A 266 -5.51 10.06 -13.27
N PHE A 267 -5.37 9.40 -12.12
CA PHE A 267 -4.94 10.03 -10.87
C PHE A 267 -3.53 10.61 -10.98
N GLU A 268 -2.56 9.85 -11.51
CA GLU A 268 -1.17 10.29 -11.64
C GLU A 268 -1.05 11.53 -12.53
N ARG A 269 -1.75 11.53 -13.68
CA ARG A 269 -1.81 12.67 -14.59
C ARG A 269 -2.44 13.89 -13.92
N ALA A 270 -3.53 13.72 -13.18
CA ALA A 270 -4.21 14.81 -12.50
C ALA A 270 -3.37 15.40 -11.36
N ALA A 271 -2.73 14.56 -10.53
CA ALA A 271 -1.83 15.00 -9.47
C ALA A 271 -0.63 15.76 -10.03
N THR A 272 0.01 15.23 -11.07
CA THR A 272 1.13 15.89 -11.77
C THR A 272 0.70 17.21 -12.39
N HIS A 273 -0.52 17.29 -12.92
CA HIS A 273 -1.06 18.54 -13.48
C HIS A 273 -1.27 19.60 -12.40
N SER A 274 -1.84 19.25 -11.24
CA SER A 274 -2.02 20.17 -10.11
C SER A 274 -0.69 20.74 -9.61
N ILE A 275 0.35 19.91 -9.53
CA ILE A 275 1.70 20.33 -9.15
C ILE A 275 2.29 21.29 -10.19
N ASN A 276 2.27 20.94 -11.48
CA ASN A 276 2.77 21.80 -12.54
C ASN A 276 2.03 23.14 -12.62
N LYS A 277 0.71 23.13 -12.40
CA LYS A 277 -0.12 24.34 -12.34
C LYS A 277 0.35 25.27 -11.22
N LEU A 278 0.61 24.73 -10.02
CA LEU A 278 1.12 25.52 -8.90
C LEU A 278 2.54 26.05 -9.19
N LEU A 279 3.45 25.19 -9.65
CA LEU A 279 4.83 25.58 -9.97
C LEU A 279 4.87 26.71 -11.01
N LYS A 280 4.00 26.65 -12.02
CA LYS A 280 3.87 27.71 -13.02
C LYS A 280 3.37 29.03 -12.41
N GLN A 281 2.42 28.97 -11.47
CA GLN A 281 1.97 30.18 -10.76
C GLN A 281 3.07 30.79 -9.90
N VAL A 282 3.93 29.97 -9.30
CA VAL A 282 5.11 30.43 -8.56
C VAL A 282 6.09 31.12 -9.52
N GLU A 283 6.39 30.50 -10.68
CA GLU A 283 7.24 31.07 -11.73
C GLU A 283 6.72 32.41 -12.28
N ASP A 284 5.41 32.49 -12.54
CA ASP A 284 4.76 33.71 -13.04
C ASP A 284 4.80 34.85 -12.01
N SER A 285 4.83 34.50 -10.72
CA SER A 285 4.93 35.48 -9.63
C SER A 285 6.35 35.93 -9.28
N ALA A 286 7.37 35.28 -9.84
CA ALA A 286 8.76 35.59 -9.55
C ALA A 286 9.28 36.78 -10.36
N ALA A 287 10.12 37.60 -9.72
CA ALA A 287 10.86 38.69 -10.39
C ALA A 287 11.78 38.15 -11.49
N GLY A 288 12.10 38.99 -12.49
CA GLY A 288 12.86 38.57 -13.68
C GLY A 288 14.20 37.88 -13.36
N GLY A 289 14.93 38.35 -12.35
CA GLY A 289 16.20 37.75 -11.91
C GLY A 289 16.05 36.43 -11.14
N LEU A 290 14.85 36.10 -10.68
CA LEU A 290 14.56 34.88 -9.92
C LEU A 290 13.94 33.77 -10.79
N LYS A 291 13.49 34.09 -12.01
CA LYS A 291 12.78 33.14 -12.88
C LYS A 291 13.60 31.90 -13.21
N ASP A 292 14.88 32.04 -13.55
CA ASP A 292 15.71 30.89 -13.89
C ASP A 292 15.94 29.98 -12.67
N ARG A 293 16.07 30.56 -11.47
CA ARG A 293 16.16 29.79 -10.23
C ARG A 293 14.85 29.11 -9.88
N VAL A 294 13.72 29.79 -10.01
CA VAL A 294 12.40 29.21 -9.76
C VAL A 294 12.15 28.06 -10.74
N LYS A 295 12.56 28.17 -12.00
CA LYS A 295 12.51 27.07 -12.97
C LYS A 295 13.34 25.88 -12.54
N SER A 296 14.62 26.08 -12.19
CA SER A 296 15.47 24.98 -11.71
C SER A 296 14.92 24.31 -10.45
N GLN A 297 14.40 25.09 -9.50
CA GLN A 297 13.79 24.56 -8.28
C GLN A 297 12.47 23.84 -8.57
N ALA A 298 11.67 24.34 -9.51
CA ALA A 298 10.43 23.71 -9.96
C ALA A 298 10.71 22.35 -10.63
N GLU A 299 11.74 22.26 -11.46
CA GLU A 299 12.17 21.00 -12.08
C GLU A 299 12.59 19.96 -11.03
N LEU A 300 13.41 20.35 -10.05
CA LEU A 300 13.80 19.48 -8.94
C LEU A 300 12.58 19.02 -8.12
N CYS A 301 11.70 19.96 -7.79
CA CYS A 301 10.48 19.68 -7.04
C CYS A 301 9.55 18.71 -7.79
N LEU A 302 9.43 18.86 -9.11
CA LEU A 302 8.62 17.98 -9.94
C LEU A 302 9.17 16.55 -9.94
N GLU A 303 10.49 16.39 -10.05
CA GLU A 303 11.12 15.07 -10.06
C GLU A 303 10.99 14.37 -8.71
N GLU A 304 11.20 15.09 -7.60
CA GLU A 304 10.95 14.54 -6.28
C GLU A 304 9.48 14.17 -6.05
N ALA A 305 8.55 14.97 -6.59
CA ALA A 305 7.13 14.69 -6.49
C ALA A 305 6.74 13.45 -7.31
N ARG A 306 7.33 13.24 -8.49
CA ARG A 306 7.13 12.01 -9.29
C ARG A 306 7.56 10.76 -8.52
N VAL A 307 8.75 10.80 -7.91
CA VAL A 307 9.24 9.67 -7.09
C VAL A 307 8.32 9.41 -5.89
N ALA A 308 7.81 10.47 -5.24
CA ALA A 308 6.86 10.32 -4.14
C ALA A 308 5.49 9.78 -4.58
N LEU A 309 4.98 10.21 -5.75
CA LEU A 309 3.76 9.68 -6.35
C LEU A 309 3.90 8.21 -6.73
N GLU A 310 5.03 7.81 -7.34
CA GLU A 310 5.30 6.41 -7.68
C GLU A 310 5.30 5.51 -6.44
N LYS A 311 5.97 5.96 -5.36
CA LYS A 311 5.93 5.26 -4.08
C LYS A 311 4.52 5.15 -3.49
N THR A 312 3.71 6.20 -3.64
CA THR A 312 2.31 6.23 -3.18
C THR A 312 1.46 5.25 -3.98
N LEU A 313 1.64 5.20 -5.30
CA LEU A 313 0.95 4.26 -6.18
C LEU A 313 1.31 2.80 -5.85
N GLU A 314 2.56 2.51 -5.50
CA GLU A 314 2.96 1.17 -5.05
C GLU A 314 2.23 0.77 -3.75
N LEU A 315 2.15 1.67 -2.76
CA LEU A 315 1.39 1.42 -1.53
C LEU A 315 -0.09 1.15 -1.80
N VAL A 316 -0.68 1.90 -2.73
CA VAL A 316 -2.08 1.73 -3.13
C VAL A 316 -2.29 0.43 -3.90
N ARG A 317 -1.37 0.03 -4.78
CA ARG A 317 -1.42 -1.27 -5.47
C ARG A 317 -1.37 -2.43 -4.48
N VAL A 318 -0.53 -2.35 -3.45
CA VAL A 318 -0.50 -3.36 -2.36
C VAL A 318 -1.82 -3.40 -1.60
N THR A 319 -2.37 -2.24 -1.25
CA THR A 319 -3.66 -2.14 -0.53
C THR A 319 -4.80 -2.72 -1.38
N MET A 320 -4.87 -2.36 -2.66
CA MET A 320 -5.85 -2.89 -3.61
C MET A 320 -5.77 -4.41 -3.73
N ASN A 321 -4.56 -4.97 -3.83
CA ASN A 321 -4.37 -6.42 -3.90
C ASN A 321 -4.81 -7.15 -2.63
N ASN A 322 -4.69 -6.53 -1.46
CA ASN A 322 -5.20 -7.08 -0.21
C ASN A 322 -6.72 -7.03 -0.16
N GLU A 323 -7.32 -5.90 -0.49
CA GLU A 323 -8.78 -5.74 -0.56
C GLU A 323 -9.40 -6.70 -1.58
N GLN A 324 -8.79 -6.87 -2.76
CA GLN A 324 -9.24 -7.83 -3.76
C GLN A 324 -9.32 -9.26 -3.19
N LYS A 325 -8.33 -9.68 -2.40
CA LYS A 325 -8.32 -11.00 -1.78
C LYS A 325 -9.40 -11.13 -0.72
N GLU A 326 -9.60 -10.11 0.11
CA GLU A 326 -10.62 -10.12 1.16
C GLU A 326 -12.04 -10.15 0.58
N VAL A 327 -12.32 -9.35 -0.46
CA VAL A 327 -13.60 -9.41 -1.18
C VAL A 327 -13.80 -10.78 -1.82
N SER A 328 -12.76 -11.39 -2.40
CA SER A 328 -12.88 -12.73 -2.98
C SER A 328 -13.21 -13.83 -1.96
N ARG A 329 -12.96 -13.57 -0.66
CA ARG A 329 -13.17 -14.52 0.44
C ARG A 329 -14.47 -14.27 1.19
N CYS A 330 -15.11 -13.11 1.05
CA CYS A 330 -16.24 -12.70 1.89
C CYS A 330 -17.54 -13.46 1.57
N LEU A 331 -17.67 -14.02 0.36
CA LEU A 331 -18.87 -14.73 -0.06
C LEU A 331 -19.12 -16.04 0.70
N ALA A 332 -18.08 -16.84 0.97
CA ALA A 332 -18.29 -18.12 1.64
C ALA A 332 -18.79 -17.96 3.10
N PRO A 333 -18.24 -17.03 3.91
CA PRO A 333 -18.83 -16.67 5.21
C PRO A 333 -20.25 -16.09 5.11
N HIS A 334 -20.54 -15.27 4.09
CA HIS A 334 -21.87 -14.71 3.90
C HIS A 334 -22.91 -15.82 3.64
N VAL A 335 -22.63 -16.73 2.70
CA VAL A 335 -23.47 -17.88 2.41
C VAL A 335 -23.62 -18.80 3.64
N GLN A 336 -22.54 -19.00 4.39
CA GLN A 336 -22.60 -19.80 5.61
C GLN A 336 -23.58 -19.20 6.63
N ASN A 337 -23.50 -17.88 6.86
CA ASN A 337 -24.37 -17.18 7.80
C ASN A 337 -25.84 -17.30 7.37
N GLN A 338 -26.14 -17.05 6.09
CA GLN A 338 -27.50 -17.18 5.56
C GLN A 338 -28.05 -18.61 5.63
N LEU A 339 -27.19 -19.62 5.46
CA LEU A 339 -27.60 -21.03 5.49
C LEU A 339 -27.55 -21.67 6.90
N THR A 340 -27.21 -20.91 7.94
CA THR A 340 -27.07 -21.43 9.31
C THR A 340 -28.34 -22.17 9.76
N ASP A 341 -29.50 -21.54 9.58
CA ASP A 341 -30.79 -22.13 9.96
C ASP A 341 -31.12 -23.36 9.12
N THR A 342 -30.79 -23.34 7.83
CA THR A 342 -30.95 -24.47 6.93
C THR A 342 -30.08 -25.67 7.35
N TYR A 343 -28.85 -25.43 7.83
CA TYR A 343 -28.00 -26.47 8.41
C TYR A 343 -28.58 -27.04 9.71
N LEU A 344 -29.17 -26.20 10.56
CA LEU A 344 -29.81 -26.63 11.80
C LEU A 344 -31.07 -27.46 11.55
N LEU A 345 -31.94 -27.00 10.64
CA LEU A 345 -33.14 -27.73 10.21
C LEU A 345 -32.80 -29.09 9.62
N ALA A 346 -31.75 -29.17 8.80
CA ALA A 346 -31.25 -30.46 8.32
C ALA A 346 -30.74 -31.34 9.48
N LEU A 347 -30.15 -30.78 10.54
CA LEU A 347 -29.65 -31.57 11.67
C LEU A 347 -30.77 -32.17 12.55
N GLU A 348 -31.98 -31.60 12.51
CA GLU A 348 -33.14 -32.06 13.28
C GLU A 348 -33.71 -33.39 12.76
N GLU A 349 -33.52 -33.70 11.48
CA GLU A 349 -33.96 -34.95 10.86
C GLU A 349 -33.22 -36.17 11.44
N ARG A 350 -33.96 -37.07 12.10
CA ARG A 350 -33.44 -38.29 12.76
C ARG A 350 -34.19 -39.55 12.33
N GLY A 351 -33.56 -40.71 12.54
CA GLY A 351 -34.15 -42.03 12.30
C GLY A 351 -33.77 -42.66 10.94
N PRO A 352 -34.35 -43.83 10.59
CA PRO A 352 -34.07 -44.52 9.34
C PRO A 352 -34.36 -43.62 8.13
N GLY A 353 -33.43 -43.59 7.16
CA GLY A 353 -33.54 -42.72 5.99
C GLY A 353 -33.33 -41.23 6.26
N SER A 354 -32.87 -40.83 7.46
CA SER A 354 -32.66 -39.43 7.82
C SER A 354 -31.79 -38.70 6.80
N VAL A 355 -30.70 -39.29 6.34
CA VAL A 355 -29.77 -38.68 5.36
C VAL A 355 -30.46 -38.23 4.08
N ALA A 356 -31.38 -39.03 3.57
CA ALA A 356 -32.14 -38.67 2.37
C ALA A 356 -33.09 -37.50 2.65
N ARG A 357 -33.70 -37.46 3.85
CA ARG A 357 -34.53 -36.34 4.30
C ARG A 357 -33.72 -35.08 4.57
N GLN A 358 -32.57 -35.19 5.24
CA GLN A 358 -31.61 -34.10 5.47
C GLN A 358 -31.22 -33.42 4.16
N LYS A 359 -30.91 -34.22 3.13
CA LYS A 359 -30.63 -33.73 1.78
C LYS A 359 -31.83 -33.04 1.14
N ALA A 360 -33.03 -33.61 1.29
CA ALA A 360 -34.25 -33.04 0.73
C ALA A 360 -34.60 -31.69 1.37
N VAL A 361 -34.50 -31.59 2.70
CA VAL A 361 -34.68 -30.33 3.45
C VAL A 361 -33.66 -29.30 2.99
N PHE A 362 -32.37 -29.65 3.01
CA PHE A 362 -31.29 -28.75 2.59
C PHE A 362 -31.47 -28.28 1.13
N ARG A 363 -31.90 -29.17 0.23
CA ARG A 363 -32.16 -28.85 -1.18
C ARG A 363 -33.34 -27.91 -1.35
N ASN A 364 -34.44 -28.18 -0.66
CA ASN A 364 -35.66 -27.37 -0.79
C ASN A 364 -35.41 -25.95 -0.27
N SER A 365 -34.80 -25.82 0.92
CA SER A 365 -34.47 -24.53 1.52
C SER A 365 -33.52 -23.71 0.64
N ILE A 366 -32.47 -24.32 0.06
CA ILE A 366 -31.59 -23.61 -0.87
C ILE A 366 -32.32 -23.20 -2.15
N SER A 367 -33.21 -24.05 -2.68
CA SER A 367 -33.96 -23.72 -3.89
C SER A 367 -34.93 -22.55 -3.68
N GLU A 368 -35.40 -22.34 -2.44
CA GLU A 368 -36.29 -21.25 -2.05
C GLU A 368 -35.50 -19.97 -1.75
N GLN A 369 -34.35 -20.07 -1.07
CA GLN A 369 -33.55 -18.92 -0.62
C GLN A 369 -32.47 -18.48 -1.61
N LYS A 370 -32.30 -19.18 -2.74
CA LYS A 370 -31.18 -18.95 -3.66
C LYS A 370 -31.05 -17.51 -4.17
N ASP A 371 -32.17 -16.92 -4.58
CA ASP A 371 -32.15 -15.63 -5.26
C ASP A 371 -31.74 -14.56 -4.25
N GLU A 372 -32.29 -14.61 -3.04
CA GLU A 372 -31.92 -13.74 -1.91
C GLU A 372 -30.46 -13.92 -1.48
N VAL A 373 -29.97 -15.17 -1.28
CA VAL A 373 -28.60 -15.42 -0.82
C VAL A 373 -27.53 -14.94 -1.82
N PHE A 374 -27.77 -15.05 -3.12
CA PHE A 374 -26.81 -14.64 -4.13
C PHE A 374 -26.97 -13.18 -4.57
N GLU A 375 -28.18 -12.61 -4.50
CA GLU A 375 -28.41 -11.17 -4.69
C GLU A 375 -27.79 -10.37 -3.52
N ASP A 376 -28.06 -10.76 -2.28
CA ASP A 376 -27.38 -10.22 -1.10
C ASP A 376 -25.86 -10.40 -1.18
N GLY A 377 -25.41 -11.56 -1.67
CA GLY A 377 -23.99 -11.83 -1.88
C GLY A 377 -23.34 -10.91 -2.92
N ALA A 378 -24.06 -10.55 -3.98
CA ALA A 378 -23.62 -9.58 -4.97
C ALA A 378 -23.53 -8.17 -4.38
N ASP A 379 -24.52 -7.75 -3.59
CA ASP A 379 -24.52 -6.46 -2.91
C ASP A 379 -23.36 -6.37 -1.91
N VAL A 380 -23.10 -7.43 -1.13
CA VAL A 380 -21.96 -7.49 -0.21
C VAL A 380 -20.62 -7.30 -0.93
N ILE A 381 -20.44 -7.85 -2.13
CA ILE A 381 -19.22 -7.64 -2.93
C ILE A 381 -19.10 -6.17 -3.33
N LEU A 382 -20.16 -5.59 -3.88
CA LEU A 382 -20.14 -4.21 -4.37
C LEU A 382 -19.95 -3.20 -3.23
N GLU A 383 -20.60 -3.43 -2.08
CA GLU A 383 -20.40 -2.64 -0.86
C GLU A 383 -18.96 -2.73 -0.34
N ARG A 384 -18.38 -3.93 -0.32
CA ARG A 384 -16.98 -4.10 0.11
C ARG A 384 -16.00 -3.46 -0.86
N LEU A 385 -16.25 -3.53 -2.16
CA LEU A 385 -15.46 -2.82 -3.17
C LEU A 385 -15.59 -1.30 -3.05
N ALA A 386 -16.78 -0.79 -2.73
CA ALA A 386 -16.99 0.62 -2.47
C ALA A 386 -16.23 1.08 -1.21
N ALA A 387 -16.23 0.27 -0.14
CA ALA A 387 -15.45 0.52 1.07
C ALA A 387 -13.93 0.47 0.79
N ALA A 388 -13.46 -0.46 -0.04
CA ALA A 388 -12.07 -0.53 -0.47
C ALA A 388 -11.64 0.73 -1.25
N ALA A 389 -12.51 1.24 -2.14
CA ALA A 389 -12.25 2.50 -2.84
C ALA A 389 -12.11 3.69 -1.87
N GLU A 390 -12.94 3.76 -0.83
CA GLU A 390 -12.85 4.80 0.20
C GLU A 390 -11.56 4.67 1.05
N ALA A 391 -11.17 3.45 1.42
CA ALA A 391 -9.92 3.21 2.16
C ALA A 391 -8.68 3.61 1.34
N ILE A 392 -8.69 3.32 0.03
CA ILE A 392 -7.66 3.79 -0.90
C ILE A 392 -7.67 5.32 -1.00
N GLY A 393 -8.85 5.93 -1.07
CA GLY A 393 -8.99 7.39 -1.05
C GLY A 393 -8.37 8.03 0.18
N ALA A 394 -8.65 7.50 1.38
CA ALA A 394 -8.06 7.98 2.63
C ALA A 394 -6.53 7.84 2.64
N THR A 395 -6.00 6.72 2.14
CA THR A 395 -4.55 6.48 2.02
C THR A 395 -3.91 7.49 1.06
N LEU A 396 -4.53 7.72 -0.10
CA LEU A 396 -4.08 8.72 -1.08
C LEU A 396 -4.12 10.14 -0.51
N GLN A 397 -5.17 10.48 0.25
CA GLN A 397 -5.31 11.81 0.86
C GLN A 397 -4.20 12.09 1.87
N GLY A 398 -3.87 11.12 2.73
CA GLY A 398 -2.75 11.24 3.67
C GLY A 398 -1.41 11.43 2.94
N ALA A 399 -1.11 10.57 1.97
CA ALA A 399 0.13 10.64 1.21
C ALA A 399 0.28 11.94 0.39
N LEU A 400 -0.81 12.45 -0.20
CA LEU A 400 -0.79 13.71 -0.93
C LEU A 400 -0.71 14.94 -0.02
N ALA A 401 -1.21 14.87 1.21
CA ALA A 401 -1.01 15.93 2.21
C ALA A 401 0.47 16.03 2.60
N ASP A 402 1.13 14.89 2.85
CA ASP A 402 2.57 14.83 3.10
C ASP A 402 3.37 15.35 1.89
N LEU A 403 2.94 15.01 0.67
CA LEU A 403 3.55 15.52 -0.56
C LEU A 403 3.40 17.04 -0.69
N ALA A 404 2.23 17.60 -0.34
CA ALA A 404 2.02 19.05 -0.38
C ALA A 404 2.99 19.78 0.56
N GLN A 405 3.17 19.26 1.79
CA GLN A 405 4.16 19.80 2.74
C GLN A 405 5.58 19.68 2.20
N LYS A 406 5.94 18.54 1.60
CA LYS A 406 7.27 18.33 1.01
C LYS A 406 7.54 19.31 -0.14
N ILE A 407 6.55 19.56 -0.99
CA ILE A 407 6.66 20.54 -2.08
C ILE A 407 6.88 21.95 -1.50
N GLU A 408 6.19 22.31 -0.43
CA GLU A 408 6.42 23.61 0.21
C GLU A 408 7.82 23.73 0.80
N VAL A 409 8.32 22.72 1.52
CA VAL A 409 9.70 22.70 2.04
C VAL A 409 10.72 22.81 0.91
N ASN A 410 10.46 22.18 -0.23
CA ASN A 410 11.33 22.31 -1.40
C ASN A 410 11.28 23.72 -2.01
N LEU A 411 10.14 24.40 -1.95
CA LEU A 411 10.00 25.76 -2.46
C LEU A 411 10.46 26.83 -1.46
N SER A 412 10.51 26.53 -0.15
CA SER A 412 10.92 27.48 0.88
C SER A 412 12.32 28.04 0.69
N VAL A 413 13.19 27.28 0.01
CA VAL A 413 14.50 27.70 -0.49
C VAL A 413 14.48 29.02 -1.27
N LEU A 414 13.35 29.34 -1.91
CA LEU A 414 13.19 30.56 -2.70
C LEU A 414 12.96 31.81 -1.84
N TRP A 415 12.45 31.65 -0.61
CA TRP A 415 12.02 32.77 0.24
C TRP A 415 12.50 32.72 1.69
N GLU A 416 13.23 31.69 2.12
CA GLU A 416 13.90 31.65 3.42
C GLU A 416 15.06 32.64 3.48
N ASP A 417 15.14 33.37 4.60
CA ASP A 417 16.26 34.27 4.84
C ASP A 417 17.46 33.47 5.27
N VAL A 418 18.57 33.81 4.64
CA VAL A 418 19.85 33.32 5.04
C VAL A 418 20.47 34.33 5.97
N GLN A 419 20.78 33.91 7.19
CA GLN A 419 21.64 34.69 8.05
C GLN A 419 23.01 34.83 7.37
N ASP A 420 23.35 36.06 7.00
CA ASP A 420 24.63 36.46 6.41
C ASP A 420 25.73 36.59 7.48
N ASP A 421 25.76 35.67 8.46
CA ASP A 421 26.91 35.56 9.35
C ASP A 421 28.13 35.10 8.51
N PRO A 422 29.28 35.80 8.56
CA PRO A 422 30.51 35.41 7.86
C PRO A 422 30.90 33.94 8.09
N ASN A 423 30.61 33.39 9.27
CA ASN A 423 30.88 32.00 9.59
C ASN A 423 29.96 31.04 8.83
N GLN A 424 28.68 31.39 8.66
CA GLN A 424 27.72 30.59 7.89
C GLN A 424 28.02 30.62 6.40
N VAL A 425 28.44 31.77 5.86
CA VAL A 425 28.87 31.89 4.45
C VAL A 425 30.08 30.98 4.17
N ARG A 426 31.05 30.94 5.08
CA ARG A 426 32.21 30.04 4.95
C ARG A 426 31.82 28.56 5.03
N ALA A 427 30.99 28.18 6.00
CA ALA A 427 30.51 26.81 6.14
C ALA A 427 29.70 26.35 4.91
N ARG A 428 28.93 27.26 4.31
CA ARG A 428 28.21 27.04 3.04
C ARG A 428 29.16 26.78 1.88
N GLN A 429 30.22 27.57 1.74
CA GLN A 429 31.23 27.36 0.70
C GLN A 429 31.92 26.00 0.87
N GLU A 430 32.29 25.62 2.10
CA GLU A 430 32.88 24.31 2.41
C GLU A 430 31.91 23.16 2.07
N ALA A 431 30.62 23.28 2.42
CA ALA A 431 29.60 22.30 2.08
C ALA A 431 29.41 22.14 0.56
N VAL A 432 29.44 23.24 -0.21
CA VAL A 432 29.35 23.21 -1.68
C VAL A 432 30.48 22.43 -2.30
N VAL A 433 31.71 22.57 -1.79
CA VAL A 433 32.87 21.80 -2.27
C VAL A 433 32.63 20.31 -2.05
N ILE A 434 32.26 19.91 -0.83
CA ILE A 434 32.00 18.50 -0.49
C ILE A 434 30.88 17.91 -1.34
N ILE A 435 29.77 18.63 -1.51
CA ILE A 435 28.62 18.15 -2.29
C ILE A 435 28.99 18.02 -3.77
N SER A 436 29.77 18.95 -4.30
CA SER A 436 30.26 18.89 -5.69
C SER A 436 31.14 17.66 -5.91
N GLU A 437 32.01 17.33 -4.96
CA GLU A 437 32.82 16.10 -4.99
C GLU A 437 31.95 14.84 -4.97
N ILE A 438 30.92 14.79 -4.10
CA ILE A 438 29.97 13.67 -4.02
C ILE A 438 29.23 13.51 -5.34
N LEU A 439 28.68 14.60 -5.90
CA LEU A 439 27.94 14.57 -7.16
C LEU A 439 28.82 14.14 -8.34
N GLN A 440 30.07 14.59 -8.36
CA GLN A 440 31.05 14.16 -9.36
C GLN A 440 31.33 12.66 -9.25
N GLN A 441 31.48 12.14 -8.02
CA GLN A 441 31.69 10.72 -7.79
C GLN A 441 30.46 9.88 -8.20
N VAL A 442 29.24 10.34 -7.91
CA VAL A 442 27.99 9.69 -8.37
C VAL A 442 27.91 9.69 -9.90
N HIS A 443 28.32 10.78 -10.55
CA HIS A 443 28.38 10.86 -12.00
C HIS A 443 29.33 9.82 -12.58
N PHE A 444 30.56 9.70 -12.06
CA PHE A 444 31.52 8.68 -12.50
C PHE A 444 30.99 7.25 -12.34
N TRP A 445 30.32 6.93 -11.23
CA TRP A 445 29.71 5.60 -11.04
C TRP A 445 28.58 5.34 -12.03
N THR A 446 27.79 6.36 -12.34
CA THR A 446 26.68 6.25 -13.30
C THR A 446 27.20 6.06 -14.72
N GLU A 447 28.23 6.79 -15.13
CA GLU A 447 28.88 6.62 -16.44
C GLU A 447 29.55 5.25 -16.58
N ALA A 448 30.28 4.81 -15.56
CA ALA A 448 30.91 3.48 -15.56
C ALA A 448 29.86 2.36 -15.72
N ALA A 449 28.69 2.51 -15.08
CA ALA A 449 27.59 1.57 -15.24
C ALA A 449 26.99 1.59 -16.66
N GLN A 450 26.87 2.77 -17.28
CA GLN A 450 26.40 2.90 -18.66
C GLN A 450 27.38 2.29 -19.67
N GLN A 451 28.67 2.53 -19.50
CA GLN A 451 29.72 1.96 -20.35
C GLN A 451 29.71 0.43 -20.27
N ARG A 452 29.60 -0.14 -19.06
CA ARG A 452 29.52 -1.59 -18.85
C ARG A 452 28.28 -2.20 -19.51
N ALA A 453 27.15 -1.49 -19.53
CA ALA A 453 25.93 -1.92 -20.22
C ALA A 453 26.02 -1.83 -21.75
N GLN A 454 26.97 -1.09 -22.31
CA GLN A 454 27.24 -1.02 -23.75
C GLN A 454 28.27 -2.05 -24.21
N THR A 455 29.06 -2.62 -23.30
CA THR A 455 30.11 -3.62 -23.61
C THR A 455 29.63 -5.06 -23.52
N HIS A 456 28.45 -5.29 -22.94
CA HIS A 456 27.75 -6.57 -22.87
C HIS A 456 26.51 -6.50 -23.76
#